data_AF-X6NZU8-F1
#
_entry.id   AF-X6NZU8-F1
#
_cell.length_a   1.000
_cell.length_b   1.000
_cell.length_c   1.000
_cell.angle_alpha   90.00
_cell.angle_beta   90.00
_cell.angle_gamma   90.00
#
_symmetry.space_group_name_H-M   'P 1'
#
loop_
_entity.id
_entity.type
_entity.pdbx_description
1 polymer ?
#
loop_
_entity_poly.entity_id
_entity_poly.type
_entity_poly.pdbx_seq_one_letter_code
_entity_poly.pdbx_strand_id
1 'polypeptide(L)'
;MLVCALESMNDAVLHDIKAHYRQPTKPYPNDDNPVLGNLDKLLDFVGISNPMAKIYVTSDPLEGLATLLFFFVVATIERLQWFPEFNTLALVSNKGKEVLDGTALAVGVLTLLKQFHPTHTQQFISLLCQYVRSHTKSQTDAKLPQVPHEARKALHFLEMLCKYGPYVDRKDIQTFLPSYLIDNYPQDT
;
A
#
# COMPACT_ATOMS: atom_id res chain seq x y z
N MET A 1 3.77 -0.06 -32.62
CA MET A 1 3.39 1.23 -33.23
C MET A 1 2.14 1.82 -32.58
N LEU A 2 1.02 1.07 -32.47
CA LEU A 2 -0.21 1.57 -31.82
C LEU A 2 -0.06 1.83 -30.31
N VAL A 3 0.55 0.91 -29.56
CA VAL A 3 0.80 1.06 -28.11
C VAL A 3 1.61 2.33 -27.83
N CYS A 4 2.73 2.53 -28.54
CA CYS A 4 3.56 3.73 -28.39
C CYS A 4 2.81 5.03 -28.75
N ALA A 5 1.88 4.99 -29.70
CA ALA A 5 1.03 6.14 -30.03
C ALA A 5 0.05 6.46 -28.90
N LEU A 6 -0.54 5.43 -28.27
CA LEU A 6 -1.42 5.59 -27.10
C LEU A 6 -0.65 6.12 -25.88
N GLU A 7 0.55 5.60 -25.61
CA GLU A 7 1.42 6.11 -24.54
C GLU A 7 1.81 7.56 -24.78
N SER A 8 2.23 7.89 -26.01
CA SER A 8 2.59 9.28 -26.38
C SER A 8 1.40 10.22 -26.23
N MET A 9 0.19 9.77 -26.57
CA MET A 9 -1.03 10.54 -26.41
C MET A 9 -1.39 10.73 -24.93
N ASN A 10 -1.27 9.68 -24.11
CA ASN A 10 -1.46 9.75 -22.66
C ASN A 10 -0.51 10.76 -22.01
N ASP A 11 0.78 10.69 -22.34
CA ASP A 11 1.79 11.61 -21.82
C ASP A 11 1.55 13.06 -22.26
N ALA A 12 1.15 13.27 -23.52
CA ALA A 12 0.80 14.59 -24.04
C ALA A 12 -0.39 15.20 -23.28
N VAL A 13 -1.48 14.44 -23.12
CA VAL A 13 -2.68 14.90 -22.38
C VAL A 13 -2.33 15.18 -20.92
N LEU A 14 -1.57 14.31 -20.26
CA LEU A 14 -1.12 14.55 -18.88
C LEU A 14 -0.22 15.79 -18.78
N HIS A 15 0.60 16.08 -19.79
CA HIS A 15 1.43 17.27 -19.84
C HIS A 15 0.59 18.54 -19.96
N ASP A 16 -0.43 18.53 -20.83
CA ASP A 16 -1.35 19.66 -21.01
C ASP A 16 -2.14 19.94 -19.73
N ILE A 17 -2.64 18.91 -19.05
CA ILE A 17 -3.30 19.03 -17.75
C ILE A 17 -2.36 19.64 -16.72
N LYS A 18 -1.13 19.11 -16.59
CA LYS A 18 -0.11 19.66 -15.67
C LYS A 18 0.24 21.11 -16.01
N ALA A 19 0.27 21.46 -17.29
CA ALA A 19 0.55 22.81 -17.76
C ALA A 19 -0.58 23.79 -17.39
N HIS A 20 -1.84 23.36 -17.50
CA HIS A 20 -2.99 24.13 -17.05
C HIS A 20 -2.96 24.38 -15.53
N TYR A 21 -2.69 23.36 -14.71
CA TYR A 21 -2.56 23.54 -13.25
C TYR A 21 -1.44 24.50 -12.85
N ARG A 22 -0.38 24.62 -13.65
CA ARG A 22 0.69 25.62 -13.44
C ARG A 22 0.30 27.02 -13.92
N GLN A 23 -0.47 27.10 -15.01
CA GLN A 23 -0.89 28.33 -15.67
C GLN A 23 -2.34 28.18 -16.16
N PRO A 24 -3.34 28.70 -15.41
CA PRO A 24 -4.76 28.49 -15.73
C PRO A 24 -5.22 29.04 -17.08
N THR A 25 -4.38 29.79 -17.78
CA THR A 25 -4.62 30.32 -19.13
C THR A 25 -4.44 29.27 -20.24
N LYS A 26 -3.82 28.12 -19.94
CA LYS A 26 -3.62 27.04 -20.92
C LYS A 26 -4.89 26.20 -21.09
N PRO A 27 -5.09 25.51 -22.22
CA PRO A 27 -6.28 24.68 -22.43
C PRO A 27 -6.35 23.51 -21.45
N TYR A 28 -7.57 23.20 -21.00
CA TYR A 28 -7.89 22.02 -20.20
C TYR A 28 -9.02 21.25 -20.91
N PRO A 29 -8.99 19.91 -20.98
CA PRO A 29 -10.11 19.16 -21.54
C PRO A 29 -11.34 19.33 -20.64
N ASN A 30 -12.36 20.03 -21.14
CA ASN A 30 -13.64 20.18 -20.42
C ASN A 30 -14.28 18.81 -20.13
N ASP A 31 -15.15 18.74 -19.13
CA ASP A 31 -15.82 17.49 -18.74
C ASP A 31 -16.66 16.88 -19.88
N ASP A 32 -17.18 17.70 -20.80
CA ASP A 32 -17.90 17.27 -22.01
C ASP A 32 -16.98 16.69 -23.10
N ASN A 33 -15.65 16.77 -22.93
CA ASN A 33 -14.69 16.27 -23.91
C ASN A 33 -14.52 14.74 -23.76
N PRO A 34 -14.89 13.93 -24.77
CA PRO A 34 -14.83 12.48 -24.66
C PRO A 34 -13.40 11.92 -24.67
N VAL A 35 -12.39 12.75 -24.96
CA VAL A 35 -10.99 12.32 -25.10
C VAL A 35 -10.48 11.61 -23.84
N LEU A 36 -10.73 12.14 -22.64
CA LEU A 36 -10.27 11.50 -21.40
C LEU A 36 -10.91 10.13 -21.17
N GLY A 37 -12.23 10.05 -21.32
CA GLY A 37 -12.98 8.79 -21.13
C GLY A 37 -12.68 7.74 -22.20
N ASN A 38 -12.45 8.15 -23.46
CA ASN A 38 -12.10 7.23 -24.53
C ASN A 38 -10.66 6.75 -24.42
N LEU A 39 -9.73 7.65 -24.07
CA LEU A 39 -8.33 7.29 -23.88
C LEU A 39 -8.15 6.32 -22.71
N ASP A 40 -8.82 6.55 -21.56
CA ASP A 40 -8.80 5.62 -20.42
C ASP A 40 -9.24 4.21 -20.83
N LYS A 41 -10.35 4.09 -21.58
CA LYS A 41 -10.83 2.80 -22.10
C LYS A 41 -9.82 2.14 -23.04
N LEU A 42 -9.22 2.91 -23.96
CA LEU A 42 -8.22 2.37 -24.88
C LEU A 42 -6.97 1.89 -24.14
N LEU A 43 -6.50 2.64 -23.14
CA LEU A 43 -5.39 2.28 -22.28
C LEU A 43 -5.69 0.99 -21.49
N ASP A 44 -6.90 0.85 -20.95
CA ASP A 44 -7.36 -0.38 -20.30
C ASP A 44 -7.31 -1.59 -21.27
N PHE A 45 -7.78 -1.42 -22.52
CA PHE A 45 -7.77 -2.51 -23.51
C PHE A 45 -6.37 -2.99 -23.91
N VAL A 46 -5.37 -2.10 -23.88
CA VAL A 46 -3.98 -2.45 -24.18
C VAL A 46 -3.16 -2.80 -22.93
N GLY A 47 -3.77 -2.80 -21.75
CA GLY A 47 -3.12 -3.14 -20.48
C GLY A 47 -2.21 -2.04 -19.92
N ILE A 48 -2.34 -0.81 -20.41
CA ILE A 48 -1.59 0.37 -19.90
C ILE A 48 -2.47 1.09 -18.87
N SER A 49 -2.89 0.36 -17.84
CA SER A 49 -3.62 0.95 -16.72
C SER A 49 -3.05 0.47 -15.40
N ASN A 50 -3.30 1.24 -14.34
CA ASN A 50 -2.86 0.90 -13.00
C ASN A 50 -4.05 0.40 -12.18
N PRO A 51 -4.31 -0.92 -12.13
CA PRO A 51 -5.47 -1.47 -11.43
C PRO A 51 -5.42 -1.16 -9.93
N MET A 52 -4.22 -1.10 -9.33
CA MET A 52 -4.03 -0.76 -7.91
C MET A 52 -4.37 0.69 -7.59
N ALA A 53 -4.40 1.58 -8.59
CA ALA A 53 -4.78 2.98 -8.41
C ALA A 53 -6.27 3.25 -8.71
N LYS A 54 -6.97 2.32 -9.36
CA LYS A 54 -8.34 2.50 -9.85
C LYS A 54 -9.36 2.26 -8.73
N ILE A 55 -10.38 3.12 -8.69
CA ILE A 55 -11.55 2.96 -7.82
C ILE A 55 -12.59 2.18 -8.62
N TYR A 56 -12.90 0.97 -8.19
CA TYR A 56 -13.88 0.08 -8.82
C TYR A 56 -15.25 0.16 -8.14
N VAL A 57 -15.26 0.35 -6.82
CA VAL A 57 -16.47 0.39 -6.02
C VAL A 57 -16.47 1.66 -5.19
N THR A 58 -17.55 2.44 -5.29
CA THR A 58 -17.84 3.54 -4.38
C THR A 58 -18.90 3.08 -3.39
N SER A 59 -18.61 3.20 -2.10
CA SER A 59 -19.52 2.84 -1.02
C SER A 59 -19.60 3.96 0.01
N ASP A 60 -20.65 3.95 0.83
CA ASP A 60 -20.72 4.83 1.99
C ASP A 60 -19.56 4.54 2.95
N PRO A 61 -19.10 5.56 3.71
CA PRO A 61 -18.02 5.37 4.68
C PRO A 61 -18.35 4.24 5.65
N LEU A 62 -17.54 3.17 5.62
CA LEU A 62 -17.69 2.05 6.55
C LEU A 62 -16.89 2.33 7.81
N GLU A 63 -17.56 2.83 8.83
CA GLU A 63 -16.95 3.07 10.14
C GLU A 63 -16.33 1.78 10.70
N GLY A 64 -15.11 1.90 11.24
CA GLY A 64 -14.39 0.76 11.80
C GLY A 64 -13.70 -0.17 10.79
N LEU A 65 -13.80 0.08 9.47
CA LEU A 65 -13.10 -0.72 8.45
C LEU A 65 -11.59 -0.81 8.72
N ALA A 66 -10.94 0.32 9.02
CA ALA A 66 -9.51 0.37 9.31
C ALA A 66 -9.15 -0.48 10.54
N THR A 67 -9.98 -0.43 11.58
CA THR A 67 -9.82 -1.21 12.81
C THR A 67 -10.03 -2.71 12.56
N LEU A 68 -11.06 -3.07 11.79
CA LEU A 68 -11.32 -4.46 11.41
C LEU A 68 -10.15 -5.05 10.62
N LEU A 69 -9.67 -4.32 9.61
CA LEU A 69 -8.51 -4.73 8.81
C LEU A 69 -7.25 -4.83 9.66
N PHE A 70 -7.04 -3.91 10.60
CA PHE A 70 -5.93 -3.98 11.55
C PHE A 70 -5.95 -5.28 12.37
N PHE A 71 -7.06 -5.61 13.02
CA PHE A 71 -7.16 -6.85 13.80
C PHE A 71 -7.03 -8.09 12.92
N PHE A 72 -7.64 -8.07 11.74
CA PHE A 72 -7.51 -9.15 10.77
C PHE A 72 -6.05 -9.37 10.37
N VAL A 73 -5.31 -8.31 10.05
CA VAL A 73 -3.90 -8.39 9.67
C VAL A 73 -3.06 -8.88 10.84
N VAL A 74 -3.19 -8.32 12.04
CA VAL A 74 -2.41 -8.76 13.22
C VAL A 74 -2.63 -10.24 13.50
N ALA A 75 -3.89 -10.69 13.55
CA ALA A 75 -4.21 -12.10 13.78
C ALA A 75 -3.66 -13.03 12.67
N THR A 76 -3.55 -12.52 11.45
CA THR A 76 -3.05 -13.27 10.30
C THR A 76 -1.53 -13.34 10.29
N ILE A 77 -0.83 -12.21 10.46
CA ILE A 77 0.63 -12.15 10.39
C ILE A 77 1.30 -12.90 11.54
N GLU A 78 0.65 -13.04 12.70
CA GLU A 78 1.16 -13.85 13.81
C GLU A 78 1.46 -15.30 13.38
N ARG A 79 0.69 -15.82 12.41
CA ARG A 79 0.84 -17.18 11.87
C ARG A 79 1.89 -17.27 10.76
N LEU A 80 2.37 -16.14 10.23
CA LEU A 80 3.33 -16.10 9.12
C LEU A 80 4.77 -16.09 9.61
N GLN A 81 5.70 -16.52 8.76
CA GLN A 81 7.14 -16.42 8.96
C GLN A 81 7.73 -15.49 7.88
N TRP A 82 8.83 -14.82 8.21
CA TRP A 82 9.55 -13.99 7.26
C TRP A 82 10.41 -14.84 6.34
N PHE A 83 10.35 -14.58 5.03
CA PHE A 83 11.21 -15.22 4.02
C PHE A 83 12.04 -14.14 3.32
N PRO A 84 13.31 -13.94 3.73
CA PRO A 84 14.19 -12.92 3.18
C PRO A 84 14.39 -13.05 1.66
N GLU A 85 14.38 -14.27 1.12
CA GLU A 85 14.63 -14.53 -0.30
C GLU A 85 13.56 -13.94 -1.21
N PHE A 86 12.33 -13.88 -0.72
CA PHE A 86 11.18 -13.34 -1.44
C PHE A 86 10.74 -11.96 -0.92
N ASN A 87 11.35 -11.50 0.17
CA ASN A 87 11.01 -10.25 0.85
C ASN A 87 9.50 -10.17 1.12
N THR A 88 8.97 -11.26 1.71
CA THR A 88 7.54 -11.47 1.99
C THR A 88 7.35 -12.31 3.26
N LEU A 89 6.24 -12.08 3.94
CA LEU A 89 5.72 -13.01 4.95
C LEU A 89 5.03 -14.18 4.25
N ALA A 90 5.18 -15.41 4.75
CA ALA A 90 4.40 -16.55 4.27
C ALA A 90 4.19 -17.60 5.36
N LEU A 91 3.15 -18.42 5.21
CA LEU A 91 2.98 -19.65 5.97
C LEU A 91 3.30 -20.80 5.02
N VAL A 92 4.35 -21.56 5.34
CA VAL A 92 4.68 -22.79 4.64
C VAL A 92 4.41 -23.95 5.59
N SER A 93 3.28 -24.63 5.42
CA SER A 93 3.01 -25.86 6.17
C SER A 93 3.95 -26.97 5.70
N ASN A 94 4.73 -27.55 6.62
CA ASN A 94 5.55 -28.75 6.36
C ASN A 94 4.74 -29.96 5.83
N LYS A 95 3.40 -29.93 5.92
CA LYS A 95 2.51 -30.99 5.44
C LYS A 95 1.63 -30.56 4.26
N GLY A 96 1.93 -29.42 3.62
CA GLY A 96 1.26 -28.95 2.40
C GLY A 96 -0.22 -28.58 2.54
N LYS A 97 -0.76 -28.50 3.78
CA LYS A 97 -2.20 -28.29 4.01
C LYS A 97 -2.63 -26.83 4.02
N GLU A 98 -1.71 -25.91 4.27
CA GLU A 98 -2.01 -24.49 4.35
C GLU A 98 -0.81 -23.69 3.84
N VAL A 99 -1.06 -22.87 2.81
CA VAL A 99 -0.10 -21.94 2.25
C VAL A 99 -0.78 -20.58 2.26
N LEU A 100 -0.17 -19.63 2.97
CA LEU A 100 -0.64 -18.25 2.99
C LEU A 100 0.49 -17.35 2.51
N ASP A 101 0.21 -16.56 1.48
CA ASP A 101 1.15 -15.60 0.93
C ASP A 101 0.86 -14.21 1.48
N GLY A 102 1.84 -13.65 2.19
CA GLY A 102 1.79 -12.30 2.73
C GLY A 102 1.74 -11.24 1.64
N THR A 103 2.29 -11.49 0.45
CA THR A 103 2.21 -10.54 -0.67
C THR A 103 0.75 -10.41 -1.13
N ALA A 104 0.07 -11.54 -1.33
CA ALA A 104 -1.36 -11.55 -1.65
C ALA A 104 -2.18 -10.87 -0.55
N LEU A 105 -1.85 -11.09 0.73
CA LEU A 105 -2.49 -10.41 1.86
C LEU A 105 -2.28 -8.89 1.81
N ALA A 106 -1.04 -8.42 1.63
CA ALA A 106 -0.72 -6.99 1.57
C ALA A 106 -1.42 -6.31 0.39
N VAL A 107 -1.34 -6.90 -0.81
CA VAL A 107 -2.01 -6.39 -2.01
C VAL A 107 -3.53 -6.38 -1.85
N GLY A 108 -4.11 -7.41 -1.23
CA GLY A 108 -5.55 -7.47 -0.95
C GLY A 108 -6.01 -6.37 0.01
N VAL A 109 -5.28 -6.15 1.10
CA VAL A 109 -5.55 -5.07 2.05
C VAL A 109 -5.43 -3.70 1.39
N LEU A 110 -4.37 -3.47 0.59
CA LEU A 110 -4.22 -2.24 -0.19
C LEU A 110 -5.36 -2.07 -1.21
N THR A 111 -5.75 -3.12 -1.90
CA THR A 111 -6.83 -3.04 -2.90
C THR A 111 -8.14 -2.62 -2.24
N LEU A 112 -8.45 -3.19 -1.07
CA LEU A 112 -9.63 -2.83 -0.29
C LEU A 112 -9.56 -1.39 0.22
N LEU A 113 -8.47 -1.01 0.88
CA LEU A 113 -8.30 0.34 1.44
C LEU A 113 -8.39 1.42 0.36
N LYS A 114 -7.90 1.14 -0.86
CA LYS A 114 -7.97 2.07 -1.97
C LYS A 114 -9.40 2.40 -2.40
N GLN A 115 -10.36 1.49 -2.20
CA GLN A 115 -11.75 1.74 -2.57
C GLN A 115 -12.44 2.77 -1.65
N PHE A 116 -11.84 3.07 -0.50
CA PHE A 116 -12.39 4.01 0.49
C PHE A 116 -11.57 5.31 0.55
N HIS A 117 -12.09 6.28 1.31
CA HIS A 117 -11.40 7.55 1.52
C HIS A 117 -9.98 7.32 2.11
N PRO A 118 -8.95 8.09 1.68
CA PRO A 118 -7.56 7.91 2.14
C PRO A 118 -7.36 7.90 3.66
N THR A 119 -8.25 8.53 4.41
CA THR A 119 -8.28 8.51 5.88
C THR A 119 -8.28 7.08 6.44
N HIS A 120 -8.97 6.12 5.81
CA HIS A 120 -8.96 4.73 6.28
C HIS A 120 -7.58 4.09 6.18
N THR A 121 -6.83 4.38 5.11
CA THR A 121 -5.45 3.92 4.94
C THR A 121 -4.56 4.51 6.04
N GLN A 122 -4.68 5.82 6.30
CA GLN A 122 -3.92 6.50 7.35
C GLN A 122 -4.23 5.93 8.74
N GLN A 123 -5.50 5.70 9.05
CA GLN A 123 -5.93 5.09 10.32
C GLN A 123 -5.36 3.67 10.48
N PHE A 124 -5.45 2.85 9.43
CA PHE A 124 -4.92 1.49 9.44
C PHE A 124 -3.39 1.47 9.67
N ILE A 125 -2.63 2.30 8.96
CA ILE A 125 -1.17 2.43 9.14
C ILE A 125 -0.84 2.92 10.56
N SER A 126 -1.58 3.91 11.06
CA SER A 126 -1.41 4.43 12.42
C SER A 126 -1.60 3.33 13.47
N LEU A 127 -2.61 2.47 13.32
CA LEU A 127 -2.86 1.35 14.23
C LEU A 127 -1.72 0.32 14.21
N LEU A 128 -1.22 -0.05 13.02
CA LEU A 128 -0.05 -0.94 12.90
C LEU A 128 1.21 -0.34 13.53
N CYS A 129 1.47 0.95 13.30
CA CYS A 129 2.60 1.63 13.91
C CYS A 129 2.46 1.74 15.44
N GLN A 130 1.24 1.96 15.94
CA GLN A 130 0.94 1.95 17.36
C GLN A 130 1.19 0.57 17.98
N TYR A 131 0.80 -0.51 17.29
CA TYR A 131 1.08 -1.88 17.69
C TYR A 131 2.59 -2.14 17.83
N VAL A 132 3.39 -1.76 16.82
CA VAL A 132 4.86 -1.86 16.92
C VAL A 132 5.38 -1.11 18.14
N ARG A 133 4.94 0.15 18.34
CA ARG A 133 5.35 0.98 19.49
C ARG A 133 4.99 0.37 20.83
N SER A 134 3.81 -0.24 20.99
CA SER A 134 3.41 -0.85 22.26
C SER A 134 4.27 -2.07 22.60
N HIS A 135 4.64 -2.86 21.61
CA HIS A 135 5.54 -4.00 21.80
C HIS A 135 6.99 -3.57 22.11
N THR A 136 7.48 -2.50 21.50
CA THR A 136 8.84 -1.98 21.79
C THR A 136 8.95 -1.29 23.15
N LYS A 137 7.93 -0.51 23.57
CA LYS A 137 7.92 0.17 24.88
C LYS A 137 7.84 -0.77 26.07
N SER A 138 7.31 -1.97 25.88
CA SER A 138 7.15 -2.95 26.95
C SER A 138 8.47 -3.58 27.40
N GLN A 139 9.60 -3.34 26.70
CA GLN A 139 10.91 -3.96 26.97
C GLN A 139 12.05 -2.95 27.27
N THR A 140 11.74 -1.71 27.67
CA THR A 140 12.72 -0.59 27.71
C THR A 140 13.77 -0.58 28.84
N ASP A 141 14.14 -1.72 29.44
CA ASP A 141 15.23 -1.79 30.45
C ASP A 141 16.62 -2.09 29.86
N ALA A 142 16.73 -2.31 28.54
CA ALA A 142 18.01 -2.62 27.88
C ALA A 142 18.50 -1.48 26.97
N LYS A 143 19.83 -1.26 26.94
CA LYS A 143 20.55 -0.26 26.13
C LYS A 143 20.40 -0.42 24.61
N LEU A 144 19.77 -1.51 24.15
CA LEU A 144 19.45 -1.80 22.76
C LEU A 144 17.96 -2.13 22.67
N PRO A 145 17.17 -1.46 21.81
CA PRO A 145 15.76 -1.81 21.62
C PRO A 145 15.69 -3.22 20.99
N GLN A 146 15.40 -4.21 21.83
CA GLN A 146 15.01 -5.54 21.39
C GLN A 146 13.60 -5.41 20.78
N VAL A 147 13.48 -5.60 19.47
CA VAL A 147 12.17 -5.58 18.79
C VAL A 147 11.59 -7.00 18.89
N PRO A 148 10.46 -7.22 19.59
CA PRO A 148 9.83 -8.54 19.69
C PRO A 148 9.47 -9.11 18.32
N HIS A 149 9.41 -10.44 18.20
CA HIS A 149 9.16 -11.10 16.92
C HIS A 149 7.82 -10.68 16.29
N GLU A 150 6.80 -10.45 17.11
CA GLU A 150 5.48 -9.97 16.69
C GLU A 150 5.56 -8.55 16.07
N ALA A 151 6.32 -7.67 16.72
CA ALA A 151 6.58 -6.33 16.20
C ALA A 151 7.41 -6.35 14.92
N ARG A 152 8.36 -7.30 14.78
CA ARG A 152 9.12 -7.50 13.53
C ARG A 152 8.22 -7.90 12.37
N LYS A 153 7.26 -8.83 12.57
CA LYS A 153 6.30 -9.20 11.52
C LYS A 153 5.45 -8.01 11.08
N ALA A 154 5.00 -7.17 12.02
CA ALA A 154 4.28 -5.95 11.68
C ALA A 154 5.15 -4.94 10.90
N LEU A 155 6.44 -4.81 11.22
CA LEU A 155 7.39 -3.99 10.47
C LEU A 155 7.60 -4.51 9.05
N HIS A 156 7.81 -5.82 8.88
CA HIS A 156 7.87 -6.46 7.57
C HIS A 156 6.59 -6.21 6.76
N PHE A 157 5.42 -6.34 7.38
CA PHE A 157 4.16 -6.08 6.70
C PHE A 157 4.03 -4.62 6.27
N LEU A 158 4.42 -3.67 7.12
CA LEU A 158 4.47 -2.25 6.78
C LEU A 158 5.40 -1.96 5.59
N GLU A 159 6.55 -2.63 5.52
CA GLU A 159 7.47 -2.54 4.37
C GLU A 159 6.83 -3.10 3.08
N MET A 160 6.12 -4.23 3.18
CA MET A 160 5.37 -4.79 2.06
C MET A 160 4.28 -3.83 1.57
N LEU A 161 3.59 -3.12 2.48
CA LEU A 161 2.59 -2.11 2.07
C LEU A 161 3.22 -0.98 1.26
N CYS A 162 4.41 -0.50 1.63
CA CYS A 162 5.14 0.50 0.83
C CYS A 162 5.64 -0.06 -0.51
N LYS A 163 6.07 -1.32 -0.53
CA LYS A 163 6.60 -1.97 -1.74
C LYS A 163 5.51 -2.18 -2.79
N TYR A 164 4.32 -2.61 -2.37
CA TYR A 164 3.23 -2.98 -3.28
C TYR A 164 2.15 -1.90 -3.42
N GLY A 165 2.10 -0.92 -2.52
CA GLY A 165 1.10 0.15 -2.50
C GLY A 165 1.63 1.43 -3.15
N PRO A 166 1.25 1.75 -4.41
CA PRO A 166 1.78 2.94 -5.10
C PRO A 166 1.32 4.27 -4.49
N TYR A 167 0.38 4.23 -3.54
CA TYR A 167 -0.17 5.38 -2.83
C TYR A 167 0.20 5.38 -1.33
N VAL A 168 1.06 4.44 -0.88
CA VAL A 168 1.55 4.36 0.49
C VAL A 168 3.05 4.60 0.47
N ASP A 169 3.46 5.80 0.87
CA ASP A 169 4.86 6.16 0.92
C ASP A 169 5.47 5.83 2.27
N ARG A 170 6.79 5.59 2.27
CA ARG A 170 7.55 5.42 3.51
C ARG A 170 7.41 6.61 4.47
N LYS A 171 7.17 7.81 3.94
CA LYS A 171 6.92 9.03 4.71
C LYS A 171 5.64 8.93 5.55
N ASP A 172 4.62 8.23 5.06
CA ASP A 172 3.37 8.02 5.79
C ASP A 172 3.62 7.19 7.05
N ILE A 173 4.48 6.16 6.96
CA ILE A 173 4.90 5.35 8.10
C ILE A 173 5.78 6.16 9.05
N GLN A 174 6.73 6.94 8.52
CA GLN A 174 7.65 7.77 9.33
C GLN A 174 6.92 8.82 10.18
N THR A 175 5.72 9.23 9.78
CA THR A 175 4.84 10.10 10.59
C THR A 175 4.44 9.43 11.90
N PHE A 176 4.26 8.10 11.89
CA PHE A 176 3.83 7.31 13.04
C PHE A 176 4.91 6.40 13.61
N LEU A 177 6.12 6.35 13.06
CA LEU A 177 7.19 5.50 13.56
C LEU A 177 8.57 6.14 13.31
N PRO A 178 9.46 6.23 14.32
CA PRO A 178 10.81 6.75 14.11
C PRO A 178 11.59 5.93 13.07
N SER A 179 12.32 6.60 12.17
CA SER A 179 13.08 5.95 11.10
C SER A 179 14.05 4.88 11.60
N TYR A 180 14.66 5.06 12.78
CA TYR A 180 15.60 4.09 13.32
C TYR A 180 14.99 2.70 13.54
N LEU A 181 13.69 2.60 13.87
CA LEU A 181 12.99 1.32 14.02
C LEU A 181 12.69 0.67 12.68
N ILE A 182 12.53 1.47 11.63
CA ILE A 182 12.29 0.98 10.27
C ILE A 182 13.62 0.51 9.65
N ASP A 183 14.73 1.20 9.94
CA ASP A 183 16.04 0.94 9.35
C ASP A 183 16.84 -0.15 10.06
N ASN A 184 16.68 -0.31 11.39
CA ASN A 184 17.62 -1.08 12.21
C ASN A 184 16.98 -2.22 13.01
N TYR A 185 15.79 -2.69 12.63
CA TYR A 185 15.21 -3.86 13.29
C TYR A 185 15.92 -5.15 12.83
N PRO A 186 16.10 -6.15 13.72
CA PRO A 186 16.75 -7.41 13.35
C PRO A 186 15.99 -8.07 12.21
N GLN A 187 16.68 -8.38 11.10
CA GLN A 187 16.11 -9.21 10.03
C GLN A 187 16.23 -10.66 10.49
N ASP A 188 15.11 -11.39 10.54
CA ASP A 188 15.15 -12.83 10.87
C ASP A 188 15.90 -13.55 9.72
N THR A 189 17.14 -13.99 10.00
CA THR A 189 17.97 -14.84 9.10
C THR A 189 17.59 -16.30 9.20
#